data_AF-A0AB39NMT7-F1
#
_entry.id   AF-A0AB39NMT7-F1
#
_cell.length_a   1.000
_cell.length_b   1.000
_cell.length_c   1.000
_cell.angle_alpha   90.00
_cell.angle_beta   90.00
_cell.angle_gamma   90.00
#
_symmetry.space_group_name_H-M   'P 1'
#
loop_
_entity.id
_entity.type
_entity.pdbx_description
1 polymer ?
#
loop_
_entity_poly.entity_id
_entity_poly.type
_entity_poly.pdbx_seq_one_letter_code
_entity_poly.pdbx_strand_id
1 'polypeptide(L)'
;MVDEAGGSVPELVRQVAAEAEEAWKLYAVEGAVGPDTPVEIDDALLQVDAERAVELMTYLATYDLVFPGSGRRDRLHARRAAERVVRLLGYEAAWYTNITDLLPGARAWNPVTRHTFDGVVAGTGGSFTLVLLQVGED
;
A
#
# COMPACT_ATOMS: atom_id res chain seq x y z
N MET A 1 -16.98 23.47 6.37
CA MET A 1 -17.69 22.53 5.48
C MET A 1 -16.69 21.45 5.18
N VAL A 2 -16.88 20.28 5.78
CA VAL A 2 -16.03 19.11 5.57
C VAL A 2 -16.63 18.38 4.37
N ASP A 3 -15.80 18.09 3.38
CA ASP A 3 -16.21 17.49 2.11
C ASP A 3 -16.59 16.01 2.35
N GLU A 4 -17.85 15.64 2.11
CA GLU A 4 -18.40 14.28 2.31
C GLU A 4 -18.18 13.35 1.10
N ALA A 5 -17.02 13.43 0.46
CA ALA A 5 -16.69 12.55 -0.67
C ALA A 5 -15.24 12.03 -0.57
N GLY A 6 -15.00 11.13 0.36
CA GLY A 6 -13.76 10.37 0.47
C GLY A 6 -13.60 9.80 1.88
N GLY A 7 -13.73 8.48 2.02
CA GLY A 7 -13.42 7.82 3.29
C GLY A 7 -12.00 8.15 3.75
N SER A 8 -11.78 8.05 5.06
CA SER A 8 -10.45 8.15 5.66
C SER A 8 -9.45 7.18 4.99
N VAL A 9 -8.16 7.46 5.07
CA VAL A 9 -7.11 6.58 4.52
C VAL A 9 -7.27 5.13 5.02
N PRO A 10 -7.50 4.86 6.32
CA PRO A 10 -7.71 3.49 6.79
C PRO A 10 -8.95 2.80 6.19
N GLU A 11 -10.06 3.52 6.01
CA GLU A 11 -11.27 2.97 5.37
C GLU A 11 -11.02 2.56 3.92
N LEU A 12 -10.28 3.39 3.18
CA LEU A 12 -9.94 3.10 1.78
C LEU A 12 -8.89 1.98 1.67
N VAL A 13 -7.90 1.94 2.56
CA VAL A 13 -6.95 0.82 2.62
C VAL A 13 -7.68 -0.49 2.93
N ARG A 14 -8.60 -0.50 3.91
CA ARG A 14 -9.48 -1.64 4.18
C ARG A 14 -10.23 -2.03 2.91
N GLN A 15 -10.89 -1.08 2.25
CA GLN A 15 -11.67 -1.39 1.04
C GLN A 15 -10.83 -2.11 -0.02
N VAL A 16 -9.63 -1.58 -0.33
CA VAL A 16 -8.73 -2.19 -1.32
C VAL A 16 -8.20 -3.54 -0.82
N ALA A 17 -7.91 -3.69 0.48
CA ALA A 17 -7.53 -4.97 1.08
C ALA A 17 -8.62 -6.03 0.89
N ALA A 18 -9.88 -5.70 1.20
CA ALA A 18 -11.00 -6.61 1.02
C ALA A 18 -11.22 -7.01 -0.46
N GLU A 19 -11.05 -6.06 -1.38
CA GLU A 19 -11.09 -6.35 -2.83
C GLU A 19 -9.97 -7.30 -3.26
N ALA A 20 -8.75 -7.10 -2.76
CA ALA A 20 -7.61 -7.99 -3.03
C ALA A 20 -7.83 -9.39 -2.44
N GLU A 21 -8.33 -9.49 -1.20
CA GLU A 21 -8.63 -10.75 -0.52
C GLU A 21 -9.71 -11.59 -1.20
N GLU A 22 -10.72 -10.94 -1.79
CA GLU A 22 -11.73 -11.63 -2.57
C GLU A 22 -11.15 -12.09 -3.91
N ALA A 23 -10.36 -11.25 -4.58
CA ALA A 23 -9.72 -11.57 -5.85
C ALA A 23 -8.69 -12.71 -5.74
N TRP A 24 -8.00 -12.81 -4.60
CA TRP A 24 -6.95 -13.80 -4.34
C TRP A 24 -7.39 -14.92 -3.39
N LYS A 25 -8.68 -15.05 -3.09
CA LYS A 25 -9.22 -16.01 -2.11
C LYS A 25 -8.80 -17.47 -2.31
N LEU A 26 -8.48 -17.89 -3.53
CA LEU A 26 -8.05 -19.26 -3.86
C LEU A 26 -6.62 -19.57 -3.39
N TYR A 27 -5.83 -18.53 -3.12
CA TYR A 27 -4.44 -18.63 -2.67
C TYR A 27 -4.29 -18.39 -1.16
N ALA A 28 -5.34 -17.88 -0.51
CA ALA A 28 -5.33 -17.64 0.93
C ALA A 28 -5.23 -18.96 1.72
N VAL A 29 -4.37 -18.96 2.73
CA VAL A 29 -4.25 -20.07 3.69
C VAL A 29 -5.56 -20.22 4.48
N GLU A 30 -6.06 -21.45 4.62
CA GLU A 30 -7.29 -21.72 5.35
C GLU A 30 -7.16 -21.26 6.82
N GLY A 31 -8.09 -20.40 7.25
CA GLY A 31 -8.09 -19.85 8.60
C GLY A 31 -7.15 -18.65 8.81
N ALA A 32 -6.49 -18.15 7.76
CA ALA A 32 -5.71 -16.91 7.85
C ALA A 32 -6.61 -15.71 8.23
N VAL A 33 -6.10 -14.89 9.15
CA VAL A 33 -6.76 -13.70 9.66
C VAL A 33 -5.85 -12.48 9.46
N GLY A 34 -6.46 -11.34 9.14
CA GLY A 34 -5.81 -10.03 9.05
C GLY A 34 -6.68 -8.97 9.71
N PRO A 35 -6.25 -7.70 9.72
CA PRO A 35 -7.07 -6.60 10.20
C PRO A 35 -8.43 -6.56 9.50
N ASP A 36 -9.52 -6.41 10.24
CA ASP A 36 -10.88 -6.36 9.67
C ASP A 36 -11.55 -4.98 9.81
N THR A 37 -11.04 -4.16 10.73
CA THR A 37 -11.56 -2.83 11.04
C THR A 37 -10.66 -1.70 10.53
N PRO A 38 -11.21 -0.51 10.22
CA PRO A 38 -10.40 0.68 9.94
C PRO A 38 -9.45 1.06 11.07
N VAL A 39 -9.77 0.74 12.33
CA VAL A 39 -8.90 1.04 13.48
C VAL A 39 -7.65 0.17 13.45
N GLU A 40 -7.79 -1.14 13.24
CA GLU A 40 -6.64 -2.05 13.13
C GLU A 40 -5.78 -1.71 11.91
N ILE A 41 -6.40 -1.24 10.81
CA ILE A 41 -5.68 -0.74 9.66
C ILE A 41 -4.89 0.53 10.01
N ASP A 42 -5.48 1.48 10.73
CA ASP A 42 -4.79 2.70 11.16
C ASP A 42 -3.58 2.37 12.05
N ASP A 43 -3.72 1.44 12.99
CA ASP A 43 -2.65 0.95 13.85
C ASP A 43 -1.49 0.27 13.08
N ALA A 44 -1.77 -0.28 11.90
CA ALA A 44 -0.78 -0.88 11.03
C ALA A 44 -0.01 0.13 10.16
N LEU A 45 -0.52 1.36 10.04
CA LEU A 45 0.03 2.39 9.15
C LEU A 45 1.00 3.33 9.87
N LEU A 46 2.08 3.65 9.16
CA LEU A 46 3.08 4.63 9.55
C LEU A 46 3.03 5.80 8.58
N GLN A 47 3.04 7.01 9.11
CA GLN A 47 3.16 8.21 8.28
C GLN A 47 4.58 8.35 7.73
N VAL A 48 4.69 8.70 6.46
CA VAL A 48 5.97 8.94 5.76
C VAL A 48 5.92 10.25 4.99
N ASP A 49 7.10 10.74 4.57
CA ASP A 49 7.17 11.86 3.64
C ASP A 49 6.93 11.42 2.18
N ALA A 50 6.73 12.42 1.32
CA ALA A 50 6.46 12.20 -0.09
C ALA A 50 7.64 11.57 -0.85
N GLU A 51 8.89 11.80 -0.44
CA GLU A 51 10.07 11.21 -1.08
C GLU A 51 10.10 9.70 -0.84
N ARG A 52 9.86 9.30 0.41
CA ARG A 52 9.74 7.90 0.81
C ARG A 52 8.53 7.24 0.13
N ALA A 53 7.40 7.94 0.01
CA ALA A 53 6.25 7.43 -0.74
C ALA A 53 6.58 7.15 -2.22
N VAL A 54 7.35 8.03 -2.89
CA VAL A 54 7.83 7.77 -4.26
C VAL A 54 8.69 6.52 -4.31
N GLU A 55 9.62 6.36 -3.37
CA GLU A 55 10.50 5.19 -3.31
C GLU A 55 9.69 3.90 -3.15
N LEU A 56 8.76 3.87 -2.20
CA LEU A 56 7.92 2.71 -1.91
C LEU A 56 6.98 2.38 -3.07
N MET A 57 6.30 3.37 -3.66
CA MET A 57 5.45 3.13 -4.84
C MET A 57 6.26 2.61 -6.03
N THR A 58 7.46 3.17 -6.25
CA THR A 58 8.38 2.68 -7.28
C THR A 58 8.71 1.22 -7.03
N TYR A 59 9.01 0.88 -5.78
CA TYR A 59 9.39 -0.46 -5.37
C TYR A 59 8.26 -1.46 -5.61
N LEU A 60 7.07 -1.21 -5.06
CA LEU A 60 5.89 -2.08 -5.20
C LEU A 60 5.46 -2.25 -6.66
N ALA A 61 5.60 -1.20 -7.48
CA ALA A 61 5.29 -1.29 -8.90
C ALA A 61 6.37 -2.04 -9.71
N THR A 62 7.60 -2.16 -9.20
CA THR A 62 8.74 -2.73 -9.92
C THR A 62 8.97 -4.20 -9.57
N TYR A 63 8.89 -4.58 -8.30
CA TYR A 63 9.35 -5.88 -7.82
C TYR A 63 8.20 -6.77 -7.33
N ASP A 64 8.42 -8.07 -7.38
CA ASP A 64 7.58 -9.00 -6.65
C ASP A 64 7.85 -8.90 -5.14
N LEU A 65 6.79 -9.07 -4.35
CA LEU A 65 6.87 -8.95 -2.90
C LEU A 65 7.72 -10.08 -2.29
N VAL A 66 7.56 -11.30 -2.82
CA VAL A 66 8.17 -12.52 -2.30
C VAL A 66 9.53 -12.79 -2.96
N PHE A 67 9.62 -12.57 -4.28
CA PHE A 67 10.80 -12.85 -5.09
C PHE A 67 11.27 -11.60 -5.86
N PRO A 68 11.96 -10.64 -5.21
CA PRO A 68 12.31 -9.34 -5.81
C PRO A 68 13.41 -9.39 -6.88
N GLY A 69 13.61 -10.54 -7.55
CA GLY A 69 14.67 -10.81 -8.52
C GLY A 69 14.70 -9.86 -9.72
N SER A 70 14.28 -10.30 -10.90
CA SER A 70 14.15 -9.38 -12.04
C SER A 70 12.91 -8.50 -11.85
N GLY A 71 13.06 -7.20 -12.08
CA GLY A 71 11.94 -6.27 -12.03
C GLY A 71 10.83 -6.70 -13.01
N ARG A 72 9.59 -6.75 -12.52
CA ARG A 72 8.39 -7.01 -13.33
C ARG A 72 7.99 -5.83 -14.21
N ARG A 73 8.47 -4.63 -13.87
CA ARG A 73 8.27 -3.39 -14.63
C ARG A 73 9.60 -2.62 -14.72
N ASP A 74 9.68 -1.71 -15.68
CA ASP A 74 10.79 -0.77 -15.76
C ASP A 74 10.79 0.19 -14.57
N ARG A 75 11.87 0.16 -13.78
CA ARG A 75 11.99 0.95 -12.55
C ARG A 75 11.94 2.45 -12.82
N LEU A 76 12.53 2.92 -13.92
CA LEU A 76 12.55 4.34 -14.25
C LEU A 76 11.14 4.83 -14.61
N HIS A 77 10.38 4.04 -15.37
CA HIS A 77 8.99 4.32 -15.67
C HIS A 77 8.13 4.31 -14.40
N ALA A 78 8.28 3.31 -13.52
CA ALA A 78 7.57 3.24 -12.25
C ALA A 78 7.84 4.48 -11.38
N ARG A 79 9.11 4.91 -11.29
CA ARG A 79 9.49 6.12 -10.56
C ARG A 79 8.82 7.37 -11.12
N ARG A 80 8.86 7.56 -12.44
CA ARG A 80 8.22 8.72 -13.09
C ARG A 80 6.71 8.74 -12.85
N ALA A 81 6.06 7.57 -12.81
CA ALA A 81 4.64 7.47 -12.48
C ALA A 81 4.39 7.87 -11.01
N ALA A 82 5.18 7.34 -10.07
CA ALA A 82 5.08 7.68 -8.65
C ALA A 82 5.29 9.19 -8.39
N GLU A 83 6.29 9.80 -9.02
CA GLU A 83 6.52 11.26 -8.94
C GLU A 83 5.34 12.08 -9.49
N ARG A 84 4.63 11.59 -10.52
CA ARG A 84 3.42 12.25 -11.04
C ARG A 84 2.26 12.13 -10.05
N VAL A 85 2.09 10.97 -9.42
CA VAL A 85 1.08 10.75 -8.38
C VAL A 85 1.30 11.71 -7.21
N VAL A 86 2.52 11.80 -6.69
CA VAL A 86 2.83 12.76 -5.59
C VAL A 86 2.51 14.19 -5.99
N ARG A 87 2.89 14.61 -7.21
CA ARG A 87 2.55 15.96 -7.70
C ARG A 87 1.04 16.20 -7.83
N LEU A 88 0.27 15.17 -8.16
CA LEU A 88 -1.19 15.26 -8.29
C LEU A 88 -1.86 15.49 -6.93
N LEU A 89 -1.41 14.79 -5.89
CA LEU A 89 -1.93 14.94 -4.54
C LEU A 89 -1.46 16.25 -3.86
N GLY A 90 -0.37 16.84 -4.36
CA GLY A 90 0.14 18.13 -3.92
C GLY A 90 1.10 18.05 -2.73
N TYR A 91 1.67 19.19 -2.37
CA TYR A 91 2.76 19.27 -1.36
C TYR A 91 2.29 19.02 0.08
N GLU A 92 1.02 19.30 0.38
CA GLU A 92 0.43 19.09 1.71
C GLU A 92 -0.19 17.68 1.86
N ALA A 93 0.07 16.78 0.90
CA ALA A 93 -0.46 15.43 0.94
C ALA A 93 0.12 14.64 2.11
N ALA A 94 -0.75 13.94 2.84
CA ALA A 94 -0.34 12.99 3.86
C ALA A 94 -0.12 11.61 3.22
N TRP A 95 0.94 10.92 3.61
CA TRP A 95 1.33 9.62 3.08
C TRP A 95 1.51 8.60 4.20
N TYR A 96 1.09 7.37 3.94
CA TYR A 96 1.03 6.28 4.90
C TYR A 96 1.49 4.97 4.28
N THR A 97 2.10 4.10 5.07
CA THR A 97 2.55 2.77 4.64
C THR A 97 2.64 1.80 5.81
N ASN A 98 2.52 0.50 5.56
CA ASN A 98 2.88 -0.54 6.54
C ASN A 98 4.31 -1.08 6.36
N ILE A 99 5.09 -0.49 5.44
CA ILE A 99 6.43 -0.95 5.08
C ILE A 99 7.48 -0.21 5.92
N THR A 100 8.07 -0.91 6.88
CA THR A 100 9.16 -0.39 7.73
C THR A 100 10.52 -0.43 7.04
N ASP A 101 10.81 -1.48 6.27
CA ASP A 101 12.07 -1.67 5.56
C ASP A 101 11.88 -2.36 4.20
N LEU A 102 12.71 -2.00 3.23
CA LEU A 102 12.81 -2.61 1.90
C LEU A 102 13.90 -3.68 1.80
N LEU A 103 14.62 -3.96 2.90
CA LEU A 103 15.59 -5.06 2.95
C LEU A 103 14.93 -6.41 2.58
N PRO A 104 15.64 -7.30 1.86
CA PRO A 104 15.17 -8.65 1.60
C PRO A 104 14.82 -9.38 2.90
N GLY A 105 13.58 -9.87 3.01
CA GLY A 105 13.10 -10.61 4.19
C GLY A 105 12.64 -9.75 5.38
N ALA A 106 12.69 -8.42 5.30
CA ALA A 106 12.34 -7.54 6.43
C ALA A 106 10.88 -7.02 6.42
N ARG A 107 9.98 -7.60 5.61
CA ARG A 107 8.79 -6.86 5.18
C ARG A 107 7.58 -6.99 6.10
N ALA A 108 6.94 -5.83 6.30
CA ALA A 108 5.61 -5.57 6.88
C ALA A 108 5.18 -6.54 7.99
N TRP A 109 5.77 -6.39 9.18
CA TRP A 109 5.33 -7.10 10.40
C TRP A 109 3.90 -6.74 10.83
N ASN A 110 3.35 -5.65 10.27
CA ASN A 110 1.98 -5.20 10.50
C ASN A 110 1.20 -5.32 9.17
N PRO A 111 0.61 -6.50 8.89
CA PRO A 111 -0.15 -6.70 7.66
C PRO A 111 -1.41 -5.84 7.64
N VAL A 112 -1.92 -5.55 6.45
CA VAL A 112 -3.22 -4.88 6.22
C VAL A 112 -4.22 -5.81 5.51
N THR A 113 -3.81 -7.04 5.23
CA THR A 113 -4.61 -8.11 4.64
C THR A 113 -4.38 -9.42 5.41
N ARG A 114 -5.21 -10.43 5.15
CA ARG A 114 -5.04 -11.80 5.67
C ARG A 114 -3.99 -12.64 4.93
N HIS A 115 -3.37 -12.13 3.86
CA HIS A 115 -2.38 -12.90 3.08
C HIS A 115 -1.03 -12.94 3.81
N THR A 116 -0.18 -13.92 3.48
CA THR A 116 1.13 -14.09 4.12
C THR A 116 2.03 -12.87 3.99
N PHE A 117 1.96 -12.18 2.84
CA PHE A 117 2.73 -10.96 2.59
C PHE A 117 1.84 -9.87 2.01
N ASP A 118 1.98 -8.65 2.52
CA ASP A 118 1.45 -7.46 1.86
C ASP A 118 2.37 -6.24 1.98
N GLY A 119 2.05 -5.22 1.20
CA GLY A 119 2.69 -3.92 1.25
C GLY A 119 1.77 -2.85 0.69
N VAL A 120 1.53 -1.81 1.49
CA VAL A 120 0.65 -0.69 1.10
C VAL A 120 1.38 0.64 1.12
N VAL A 121 1.08 1.49 0.14
CA VAL A 121 1.33 2.92 0.19
C VAL A 121 0.02 3.63 -0.09
N ALA A 122 -0.42 4.49 0.82
CA ALA A 122 -1.61 5.30 0.66
C ALA A 122 -1.27 6.78 0.81
N GLY A 123 -1.99 7.63 0.09
CA GLY A 123 -1.82 9.08 0.17
C GLY A 123 -3.14 9.80 -0.02
N THR A 124 -3.31 10.92 0.68
CA THR A 124 -4.48 11.80 0.52
C THR A 124 -4.06 13.26 0.42
N GLY A 125 -4.60 13.98 -0.56
CA GLY A 125 -4.27 15.37 -0.85
C GLY A 125 -4.85 15.83 -2.19
N GLY A 126 -5.04 17.13 -2.35
CA GLY A 126 -5.49 17.69 -3.64
C GLY A 126 -6.86 17.18 -4.10
N SER A 127 -7.75 16.84 -3.18
CA SER A 127 -9.05 16.18 -3.42
C SER A 127 -8.97 14.75 -3.97
N PHE A 128 -7.81 14.12 -3.90
CA PHE A 128 -7.61 12.72 -4.27
C PHE A 128 -7.17 11.91 -3.06
N THR A 129 -7.61 10.65 -3.02
CA THR A 129 -7.01 9.62 -2.18
C THR A 129 -6.56 8.48 -3.08
N LEU A 130 -5.37 7.95 -2.83
CA LEU A 130 -4.74 6.87 -3.57
C LEU A 130 -4.33 5.77 -2.60
N VAL A 131 -4.55 4.52 -3.01
CA VAL A 131 -4.02 3.33 -2.33
C VAL A 131 -3.34 2.46 -3.38
N LEU A 132 -2.08 2.12 -3.15
CA LEU A 132 -1.34 1.09 -3.88
C LEU A 132 -1.09 -0.07 -2.93
N LEU A 133 -1.74 -1.20 -3.20
CA LEU A 133 -1.60 -2.44 -2.43
C LEU A 133 -0.93 -3.52 -3.29
N GLN A 134 0.00 -4.24 -2.69
CA GLN A 134 0.53 -5.49 -3.21
C GLN A 134 0.26 -6.60 -2.19
N VAL A 135 -0.19 -7.76 -2.67
CA VAL A 135 -0.38 -8.98 -1.87
C VAL A 135 0.49 -10.11 -2.43
N GLY A 136 0.86 -11.04 -1.57
CA GLY A 136 1.61 -12.24 -1.92
C GLY A 136 1.35 -13.37 -0.91
N GLU A 137 1.56 -14.59 -1.37
CA GLU A 137 1.45 -15.82 -0.57
C GLU A 137 2.76 -16.62 -0.70
N ASP A 138 3.08 -17.44 0.31
CA ASP A 138 4.23 -18.36 0.34
C ASP A 138 3.98 -19.64 -0.50
#